data_AF-A0A2G6CKI7-F1
#
_entry.id   AF-A0A2G6CKI7-F1
#
_cell.length_a   1.000
_cell.length_b   1.000
_cell.length_c   1.000
_cell.angle_alpha   90.00
_cell.angle_beta   90.00
_cell.angle_gamma   90.00
#
_symmetry.space_group_name_H-M   'P 1'
#
loop_
_entity.id
_entity.type
_entity.pdbx_description
1 polymer ?
#
loop_
_entity_poly.entity_id
_entity_poly.type
_entity_poly.pdbx_seq_one_letter_code
_entity_poly.pdbx_strand_id
1 'polypeptide(L)'
;MPWWLKLVGGATTILLVATLAGCGRSSTVGSQHSVKREQDCQNGIDDDVDGLPDCQDPDCGADPFCFVGDENCGNGKDDDGDGKIDCEDPDCAVHPLCIRPGPENCVNLRDDDGDGLVDCQDSDCFSNPACLNPGQEICDNGRDDDGDGLVDCKDLDCVFHPSCVKPGQEICTNNVDDDGDGMVDCQDLDCVFHPACLKPGQEICQNGVDDDGDNLVDCKDPDCALHPACVKPKQEVCQNGADDDGDGLVDCKDPDCFNDPSCQNPGQENCTNQVDDDGDSLIDCKDPDCAGHPSCGPSVEICVNLKDDDGDGKTDCDDSD
;
A
#
# COMPACT_ATOMS: atom_id res chain seq x y z
N MET A 1 -34.78 35.20 -12.75
CA MET A 1 -35.85 36.04 -12.18
C MET A 1 -35.93 35.75 -10.69
N PRO A 2 -35.32 36.58 -9.83
CA PRO A 2 -35.43 36.44 -8.38
C PRO A 2 -36.71 37.15 -7.93
N TRP A 3 -37.51 36.52 -7.05
CA TRP A 3 -38.64 37.19 -6.41
C TRP A 3 -38.26 37.61 -5.01
N TRP A 4 -38.24 38.93 -4.83
CA TRP A 4 -38.12 39.68 -3.59
C TRP A 4 -39.49 39.82 -2.89
N LEU A 5 -39.44 40.22 -1.61
CA LEU A 5 -40.45 41.01 -0.85
C LEU A 5 -41.68 40.24 -0.31
N LYS A 6 -42.19 40.47 0.91
CA LYS A 6 -41.91 41.50 1.93
C LYS A 6 -42.54 41.14 3.29
N LEU A 7 -41.83 41.48 4.35
CA LEU A 7 -42.29 41.71 5.73
C LEU A 7 -43.47 42.69 5.84
N VAL A 8 -44.41 42.40 6.74
CA VAL A 8 -44.99 43.27 7.81
C VAL A 8 -45.53 42.28 8.86
N GLY A 9 -45.32 42.31 10.17
CA GLY A 9 -44.91 43.34 11.14
C GLY A 9 -45.77 43.11 12.38
N GLY A 10 -45.17 42.90 13.55
CA GLY A 10 -45.91 42.63 14.80
C GLY A 10 -45.01 42.23 15.95
N ALA A 11 -44.27 43.20 16.47
CA ALA A 11 -43.35 43.06 17.59
C ALA A 11 -44.07 42.84 18.93
N THR A 12 -43.45 42.06 19.81
CA THR A 12 -43.54 42.32 21.25
C THR A 12 -42.16 42.13 21.87
N THR A 13 -41.60 43.27 22.27
CA THR A 13 -40.36 43.52 23.00
C THR A 13 -40.40 42.93 24.41
N ILE A 14 -39.23 42.65 25.01
CA ILE A 14 -38.68 43.38 26.18
C ILE A 14 -37.40 42.69 26.71
N LEU A 15 -36.28 43.39 26.47
CA LEU A 15 -35.26 43.84 27.43
C LEU A 15 -34.47 42.83 28.29
N LEU A 16 -33.20 42.69 27.92
CA LEU A 16 -32.06 42.42 28.79
C LEU A 16 -31.83 43.58 29.78
N VAL A 17 -31.71 43.27 31.07
CA VAL A 17 -30.98 44.11 32.04
C VAL A 17 -30.12 43.18 32.91
N ALA A 18 -28.81 43.34 32.79
CA ALA A 18 -27.83 42.75 33.69
C ALA A 18 -27.65 43.65 34.93
N THR A 19 -27.61 43.05 36.13
CA THR A 19 -27.03 43.67 37.32
C THR A 19 -26.19 42.65 38.08
N LEU A 20 -24.89 42.95 38.18
CA LEU A 20 -23.93 42.41 39.13
C LEU A 20 -24.32 42.81 40.56
N ALA A 21 -24.19 41.90 41.53
CA ALA A 21 -23.57 42.11 42.86
C ALA A 21 -24.09 41.11 43.92
N GLY A 22 -23.15 40.51 44.66
CA GLY A 22 -23.31 40.32 46.11
C GLY A 22 -23.35 38.89 46.63
N CYS A 23 -22.22 38.44 47.21
CA CYS A 23 -22.20 37.48 48.32
C CYS A 23 -23.08 37.96 49.48
N GLY A 24 -23.85 37.07 50.11
CA GLY A 24 -24.52 37.37 51.38
C GLY A 24 -25.43 36.25 51.88
N ARG A 25 -25.03 35.61 52.99
CA ARG A 25 -25.66 34.49 53.68
C ARG A 25 -27.08 34.76 54.23
N SER A 26 -27.81 33.65 54.36
CA SER A 26 -28.72 33.26 55.46
C SER A 26 -30.17 33.78 55.44
N SER A 27 -31.14 32.89 55.18
CA SER A 27 -31.78 32.08 56.23
C SER A 27 -32.98 31.27 55.68
N THR A 28 -32.84 29.95 55.73
CA THR A 28 -33.84 28.93 56.07
C THR A 28 -35.34 29.24 55.95
N VAL A 29 -36.01 28.57 55.01
CA VAL A 29 -37.32 27.93 55.22
C VAL A 29 -37.26 26.55 54.54
N GLY A 30 -37.33 25.49 55.34
CA GLY A 30 -37.16 24.12 54.89
C GLY A 30 -38.34 23.62 54.05
N SER A 31 -38.01 22.96 52.95
CA SER A 31 -38.83 21.91 52.38
C SER A 31 -38.01 20.63 52.48
N GLN A 32 -38.36 19.78 53.44
CA GLN A 32 -37.80 18.43 53.54
C GLN A 32 -38.39 17.59 52.42
N HIS A 33 -37.81 17.66 51.22
CA HIS A 33 -37.73 16.47 50.39
C HIS A 33 -36.42 15.81 50.80
N SER A 34 -36.53 14.68 51.52
CA SER A 34 -35.41 13.75 51.61
C SER A 34 -35.04 13.42 50.17
N VAL A 35 -33.88 13.89 49.71
CA VAL A 35 -33.16 13.18 48.66
C VAL A 35 -32.80 11.87 49.36
N LYS A 36 -33.67 10.87 49.20
CA LYS A 36 -33.24 9.50 49.40
C LYS A 36 -32.13 9.31 48.37
N ARG A 37 -31.03 8.75 48.82
CA ARG A 37 -29.98 8.26 47.92
C ARG A 37 -30.21 6.78 47.80
N GLU A 38 -29.90 6.25 46.62
CA GLU A 38 -29.72 4.82 46.44
C GLU A 38 -28.78 4.28 47.55
N GLN A 39 -29.24 3.24 48.25
CA GLN A 39 -28.59 2.69 49.45
C GLN A 39 -27.91 1.35 49.16
N ASP A 40 -28.37 0.64 48.14
CA ASP A 40 -27.91 -0.70 47.80
C ASP A 40 -27.81 -0.82 46.28
N CYS A 41 -26.61 -0.52 45.77
CA CYS A 41 -26.33 -0.37 44.35
C CYS A 41 -26.26 -1.69 43.55
N GLN A 42 -26.90 -2.76 44.01
CA GLN A 42 -26.77 -4.13 43.45
C GLN A 42 -28.00 -5.04 43.69
N ASN A 43 -29.10 -4.53 44.24
CA ASN A 43 -30.24 -5.36 44.65
C ASN A 43 -31.38 -5.43 43.62
N GLY A 44 -31.26 -4.74 42.49
CA GLY A 44 -32.26 -4.74 41.42
C GLY A 44 -33.46 -3.84 41.71
N ILE A 45 -33.39 -3.00 42.75
CA ILE A 45 -34.49 -2.18 43.26
C ILE A 45 -34.06 -0.72 43.29
N ASP A 46 -34.96 0.15 42.85
CA ASP A 46 -34.84 1.60 42.96
C ASP A 46 -35.27 2.02 44.38
N ASP A 47 -34.32 2.05 45.33
CA ASP A 47 -34.56 2.25 46.76
C ASP A 47 -34.87 3.72 47.10
N ASP A 48 -34.48 4.64 46.23
CA ASP A 48 -34.80 6.05 46.33
C ASP A 48 -36.01 6.51 45.51
N VAL A 49 -36.46 5.68 44.58
CA VAL A 49 -37.67 5.78 43.75
C VAL A 49 -37.58 6.93 42.74
N ASP A 50 -36.40 7.19 42.18
CA ASP A 50 -36.16 8.22 41.18
C ASP A 50 -36.29 7.74 39.72
N GLY A 51 -36.40 6.41 39.54
CA GLY A 51 -36.58 5.73 38.27
C GLY A 51 -35.32 5.05 37.72
N LEU A 52 -34.20 5.09 38.43
CA LEU A 52 -32.94 4.45 38.07
C LEU A 52 -32.51 3.47 39.17
N PRO A 53 -32.55 2.15 38.97
CA PRO A 53 -32.06 1.21 39.96
C PRO A 53 -30.53 1.01 39.88
N ASP A 54 -29.89 0.76 41.02
CA ASP A 54 -28.50 0.27 41.15
C ASP A 54 -27.44 1.13 40.42
N CYS A 55 -26.50 0.52 39.67
CA CYS A 55 -25.44 1.21 38.95
C CYS A 55 -25.92 2.09 37.77
N GLN A 56 -27.22 2.07 37.45
CA GLN A 56 -27.81 3.02 36.52
C GLN A 56 -28.18 4.33 37.23
N ASP A 57 -28.21 4.33 38.56
CA ASP A 57 -28.42 5.48 39.43
C ASP A 57 -27.12 6.31 39.60
N PRO A 58 -27.13 7.62 39.29
CA PRO A 58 -25.99 8.52 39.51
C PRO A 58 -25.50 8.59 40.97
N ASP A 59 -26.35 8.32 41.96
CA ASP A 59 -25.99 8.28 43.38
C ASP A 59 -25.10 7.08 43.73
N CYS A 60 -25.07 6.04 42.87
CA CYS A 60 -24.18 4.89 42.94
C CYS A 60 -22.83 5.09 42.24
N GLY A 61 -22.58 6.26 41.62
CA GLY A 61 -21.34 6.51 40.88
C GLY A 61 -20.05 6.55 41.72
N ALA A 62 -20.17 6.45 43.05
CA ALA A 62 -19.05 6.32 43.97
C ALA A 62 -18.94 4.91 44.60
N ASP A 63 -19.90 4.02 44.31
CA ASP A 63 -19.98 2.70 44.90
C ASP A 63 -18.97 1.75 44.22
N PRO A 64 -18.11 1.04 44.98
CA PRO A 64 -17.13 0.11 44.43
C PRO A 64 -17.71 -0.99 43.54
N PHE A 65 -18.99 -1.33 43.69
CA PHE A 65 -19.66 -2.31 42.82
C PHE A 65 -20.02 -1.72 41.44
N CYS A 66 -20.17 -0.40 41.35
CA CYS A 66 -20.39 0.31 40.08
C CYS A 66 -19.09 0.86 39.49
N PHE A 67 -17.99 0.76 40.23
CA PHE A 67 -16.64 0.88 39.70
C PHE A 67 -16.16 -0.50 39.26
N VAL A 68 -16.31 -0.76 37.96
CA VAL A 68 -15.60 -1.76 37.16
C VAL A 68 -14.33 -2.26 37.88
N GLY A 69 -14.47 -3.38 38.59
CA GLY A 69 -13.36 -4.19 39.02
C GLY A 69 -13.05 -5.16 37.90
N ASP A 70 -11.78 -5.43 37.63
CA ASP A 70 -11.40 -6.41 36.61
C ASP A 70 -12.10 -7.76 36.92
N GLU A 71 -12.94 -8.25 36.00
CA GLU A 71 -13.55 -9.59 36.09
C GLU A 71 -12.45 -10.66 36.15
N ASN A 72 -12.55 -11.60 37.09
CA ASN A 72 -11.61 -12.72 37.15
C ASN A 72 -12.17 -13.91 36.37
N CYS A 73 -11.76 -13.93 35.11
CA CYS A 73 -12.17 -14.79 34.00
C CYS A 73 -11.93 -16.32 34.13
N GLY A 74 -11.93 -16.89 35.34
CA GLY A 74 -11.74 -18.32 35.54
C GLY A 74 -12.01 -18.81 36.96
N ASN A 75 -12.79 -18.08 37.75
CA ASN A 75 -13.09 -18.43 39.14
C ASN A 75 -14.55 -18.91 39.35
N GLY A 76 -15.40 -18.85 38.31
CA GLY A 76 -16.78 -19.30 38.34
C GLY A 76 -17.73 -18.33 39.05
N LYS A 77 -17.41 -17.03 39.09
CA LYS A 77 -18.22 -15.99 39.71
C LYS A 77 -18.24 -14.75 38.83
N ASP A 78 -19.27 -13.95 39.05
CA ASP A 78 -19.45 -12.58 38.55
C ASP A 78 -18.75 -11.67 39.57
N ASP A 79 -17.49 -11.33 39.30
CA ASP A 79 -16.64 -10.53 40.19
C ASP A 79 -16.83 -9.02 39.98
N ASP A 80 -17.38 -8.61 38.84
CA ASP A 80 -17.68 -7.21 38.49
C ASP A 80 -19.15 -6.81 38.68
N GLY A 81 -20.04 -7.78 38.90
CA GLY A 81 -21.44 -7.59 39.26
C GLY A 81 -22.36 -7.28 38.07
N ASP A 82 -21.90 -7.49 36.84
CA ASP A 82 -22.65 -7.14 35.62
C ASP A 82 -23.66 -8.23 35.18
N GLY A 83 -23.67 -9.35 35.89
CA GLY A 83 -24.57 -10.48 35.68
C GLY A 83 -24.02 -11.54 34.73
N LYS A 84 -22.77 -11.42 34.30
CA LYS A 84 -22.06 -12.42 33.48
C LYS A 84 -20.90 -13.00 34.28
N ILE A 85 -20.47 -14.20 33.89
CA ILE A 85 -19.52 -15.01 34.67
C ILE A 85 -18.41 -15.48 33.75
N ASP A 86 -17.15 -15.31 34.18
CA ASP A 86 -15.96 -15.79 33.48
C ASP A 86 -15.99 -15.41 31.98
N CYS A 87 -15.93 -16.38 31.07
CA CYS A 87 -15.86 -16.16 29.62
C CYS A 87 -17.20 -15.80 28.98
N GLU A 88 -18.29 -15.84 29.74
CA GLU A 88 -19.56 -15.26 29.29
C GLU A 88 -19.56 -13.73 29.49
N ASP A 89 -18.54 -13.19 30.17
CA ASP A 89 -18.32 -11.77 30.41
C ASP A 89 -17.53 -11.07 29.26
N PRO A 90 -18.07 -10.00 28.64
CA PRO A 90 -17.36 -9.14 27.69
C PRO A 90 -16.04 -8.57 28.19
N ASP A 91 -15.91 -8.32 29.49
CA ASP A 91 -14.67 -7.80 30.07
C ASP A 91 -13.57 -8.87 30.08
N CYS A 92 -13.95 -10.14 29.89
CA CYS A 92 -13.06 -11.29 29.67
C CYS A 92 -12.80 -11.64 28.20
N ALA A 93 -13.33 -10.88 27.23
CA ALA A 93 -13.24 -11.22 25.80
C ALA A 93 -11.79 -11.37 25.28
N VAL A 94 -10.84 -10.66 25.89
CA VAL A 94 -9.41 -10.74 25.53
C VAL A 94 -8.57 -11.48 26.58
N HIS A 95 -9.19 -12.08 27.58
CA HIS A 95 -8.48 -12.76 28.65
C HIS A 95 -7.96 -14.13 28.18
N PRO A 96 -6.69 -14.50 28.43
CA PRO A 96 -6.09 -15.75 27.94
C PRO A 96 -6.74 -17.08 28.39
N LEU A 97 -7.68 -17.03 29.34
CA LEU A 97 -8.49 -18.18 29.76
C LEU A 97 -9.77 -18.36 28.92
N CYS A 98 -10.20 -17.29 28.25
CA CYS A 98 -11.47 -17.18 27.54
C CYS A 98 -11.31 -17.04 26.04
N ILE A 99 -10.20 -16.46 25.59
CA ILE A 99 -9.58 -16.86 24.33
C ILE A 99 -9.20 -18.32 24.55
N ARG A 100 -9.95 -19.26 23.98
CA ARG A 100 -9.48 -20.64 23.88
C ARG A 100 -8.59 -20.68 22.66
N PRO A 101 -7.25 -20.78 22.78
CA PRO A 101 -6.44 -21.17 21.63
C PRO A 101 -6.67 -22.67 21.46
N GLY A 102 -7.81 -23.03 20.90
CA GLY A 102 -8.00 -24.32 20.28
C GLY A 102 -7.16 -24.36 19.01
N PRO A 103 -6.70 -25.53 18.55
CA PRO A 103 -6.22 -25.61 17.18
C PRO A 103 -7.40 -25.36 16.24
N GLU A 104 -7.40 -24.21 15.56
CA GLU A 104 -8.32 -23.94 14.46
C GLU A 104 -8.14 -25.00 13.37
N ASN A 105 -9.26 -25.49 12.85
CA ASN A 105 -9.26 -26.42 11.73
C ASN A 105 -9.45 -25.64 10.44
N CYS A 106 -8.33 -25.31 9.81
CA CYS A 106 -8.28 -24.36 8.71
C CYS A 106 -8.98 -24.75 7.38
N VAL A 107 -9.84 -25.76 7.36
CA VAL A 107 -10.47 -26.32 6.13
C VAL A 107 -11.92 -26.82 6.36
N ASN A 108 -12.64 -26.32 7.38
CA ASN A 108 -13.96 -26.86 7.74
C ASN A 108 -15.09 -25.83 7.85
N LEU A 109 -14.82 -24.56 7.57
CA LEU A 109 -15.75 -23.42 7.58
C LEU A 109 -16.40 -23.17 8.94
N ARG A 110 -15.69 -23.49 10.04
CA ARG A 110 -16.13 -23.26 11.40
C ARG A 110 -15.04 -22.60 12.20
N ASP A 111 -15.47 -21.67 13.03
CA ASP A 111 -14.71 -21.04 14.09
C ASP A 111 -14.53 -22.07 15.22
N ASP A 112 -13.49 -22.91 15.13
CA ASP A 112 -13.23 -24.02 16.04
C ASP A 112 -12.51 -23.56 17.32
N ASP A 113 -11.88 -22.38 17.30
CA ASP A 113 -11.23 -21.76 18.46
C ASP A 113 -12.05 -20.64 19.12
N GLY A 114 -13.07 -20.12 18.44
CA GLY A 114 -14.06 -19.18 18.97
C GLY A 114 -13.64 -17.71 18.88
N ASP A 115 -12.68 -17.36 18.03
CA ASP A 115 -12.18 -15.99 17.86
C ASP A 115 -13.01 -15.14 16.87
N GLY A 116 -13.96 -15.78 16.18
CA GLY A 116 -14.89 -15.16 15.24
C GLY A 116 -14.41 -15.13 13.78
N LEU A 117 -13.25 -15.70 13.49
CA LEU A 117 -12.73 -15.94 12.15
C LEU A 117 -12.89 -17.43 11.79
N VAL A 118 -12.81 -17.76 10.51
CA VAL A 118 -12.94 -19.15 10.03
C VAL A 118 -11.86 -19.44 9.01
N ASP A 119 -11.30 -20.65 9.06
CA ASP A 119 -10.37 -21.17 8.07
C ASP A 119 -9.21 -20.21 7.72
N CYS A 120 -8.91 -19.96 6.45
CA CYS A 120 -7.81 -19.09 6.02
C CYS A 120 -8.05 -17.60 6.26
N GLN A 121 -9.24 -17.20 6.71
CA GLN A 121 -9.48 -15.85 7.23
C GLN A 121 -9.00 -15.72 8.68
N ASP A 122 -8.77 -16.85 9.36
CA ASP A 122 -8.22 -16.94 10.69
C ASP A 122 -6.69 -16.75 10.68
N SER A 123 -6.19 -15.94 11.62
CA SER A 123 -4.77 -15.67 11.76
C SER A 123 -3.97 -16.87 12.32
N ASP A 124 -4.62 -17.77 13.06
CA ASP A 124 -4.01 -19.01 13.56
C ASP A 124 -3.76 -20.02 12.43
N CYS A 125 -4.42 -19.82 11.28
CA CYS A 125 -4.21 -20.56 10.04
C CYS A 125 -3.10 -20.01 9.14
N PHE A 126 -2.45 -18.90 9.51
CA PHE A 126 -1.40 -18.25 8.71
C PHE A 126 -0.24 -19.19 8.35
N SER A 127 0.01 -20.23 9.15
CA SER A 127 1.08 -21.21 8.90
C SER A 127 0.58 -22.59 8.45
N ASN A 128 -0.72 -22.74 8.24
CA ASN A 128 -1.30 -23.98 7.76
C ASN A 128 -0.97 -24.14 6.26
N PRO A 129 -0.44 -25.28 5.81
CA PRO A 129 -0.21 -25.55 4.38
C PRO A 129 -1.42 -25.32 3.47
N ALA A 130 -2.65 -25.46 4.00
CA ALA A 130 -3.88 -25.13 3.28
C ALA A 130 -4.02 -23.63 2.94
N CYS A 131 -3.40 -22.75 3.74
CA CYS A 131 -3.49 -21.29 3.57
C CYS A 131 -2.14 -20.63 3.15
N LEU A 132 -1.01 -21.32 3.39
CA LEU A 132 0.33 -20.86 3.02
C LEU A 132 0.68 -21.07 1.54
N ASN A 133 0.01 -22.03 0.91
CA ASN A 133 -0.08 -22.15 -0.54
C ASN A 133 -1.60 -22.19 -0.81
N PRO A 134 -2.19 -21.37 -1.69
CA PRO A 134 -3.48 -21.70 -2.31
C PRO A 134 -3.27 -22.95 -3.18
N GLY A 135 -3.18 -24.09 -2.50
CA GLY A 135 -2.29 -25.18 -2.86
C GLY A 135 -3.05 -26.29 -3.54
N GLN A 136 -3.58 -25.99 -4.72
CA GLN A 136 -4.50 -26.80 -5.52
C GLN A 136 -5.86 -27.02 -4.85
N GLU A 137 -6.84 -26.26 -5.33
CA GLU A 137 -8.23 -26.67 -5.31
C GLU A 137 -8.38 -28.12 -5.83
N ILE A 138 -9.08 -28.97 -5.07
CA ILE A 138 -9.44 -30.32 -5.55
C ILE A 138 -10.73 -30.18 -6.35
N CYS A 139 -10.56 -29.99 -7.65
CA CYS A 139 -11.60 -29.56 -8.59
C CYS A 139 -12.79 -30.50 -8.84
N ASP A 140 -13.02 -31.50 -7.99
CA ASP A 140 -14.13 -32.45 -8.10
C ASP A 140 -14.71 -32.94 -6.75
N ASN A 141 -14.40 -32.27 -5.64
CA ASN A 141 -14.79 -32.70 -4.31
C ASN A 141 -15.96 -31.90 -3.69
N GLY A 142 -16.39 -30.81 -4.33
CA GLY A 142 -17.49 -29.95 -3.88
C GLY A 142 -17.16 -29.04 -2.69
N ARG A 143 -15.89 -28.70 -2.48
CA ARG A 143 -15.39 -27.85 -1.39
C ARG A 143 -14.50 -26.76 -1.96
N ASP A 144 -14.29 -25.73 -1.16
CA ASP A 144 -13.31 -24.66 -1.39
C ASP A 144 -12.07 -25.05 -0.58
N ASP A 145 -11.13 -25.76 -1.21
CA ASP A 145 -9.97 -26.37 -0.55
C ASP A 145 -8.80 -25.38 -0.38
N ASP A 146 -8.82 -24.25 -1.09
CA ASP A 146 -7.81 -23.19 -0.99
C ASP A 146 -8.33 -21.90 -0.32
N GLY A 147 -9.63 -21.82 -0.03
CA GLY A 147 -10.25 -20.79 0.80
C GLY A 147 -10.49 -19.46 0.08
N ASP A 148 -10.51 -19.45 -1.25
CA ASP A 148 -10.68 -18.23 -2.05
C ASP A 148 -12.16 -17.82 -2.29
N GLY A 149 -13.10 -18.71 -1.90
CA GLY A 149 -14.54 -18.53 -2.04
C GLY A 149 -15.15 -19.11 -3.31
N LEU A 150 -14.34 -19.74 -4.18
CA LEU A 150 -14.75 -20.49 -5.34
C LEU A 150 -14.69 -22.01 -5.04
N VAL A 151 -15.36 -22.81 -5.87
CA VAL A 151 -15.53 -24.26 -5.63
C VAL A 151 -15.49 -25.00 -6.95
N ASP A 152 -14.72 -26.08 -7.01
CA ASP A 152 -14.53 -26.96 -8.15
C ASP A 152 -14.26 -26.16 -9.45
N CYS A 153 -14.96 -26.46 -10.53
CA CYS A 153 -14.80 -25.81 -11.84
C CYS A 153 -15.25 -24.34 -11.91
N LYS A 154 -15.70 -23.75 -10.81
CA LYS A 154 -15.90 -22.30 -10.71
C LYS A 154 -14.64 -21.59 -10.22
N ASP A 155 -13.71 -22.35 -9.67
CA ASP A 155 -12.40 -21.90 -9.23
C ASP A 155 -11.47 -21.63 -10.42
N LEU A 156 -10.71 -20.53 -10.34
CA LEU A 156 -9.75 -20.16 -11.36
C LEU A 156 -8.53 -21.09 -11.38
N ASP A 157 -8.21 -21.72 -10.25
CA ASP A 157 -7.12 -22.68 -10.14
C ASP A 157 -7.50 -24.04 -10.77
N CYS A 158 -8.79 -24.26 -11.03
CA CYS A 158 -9.33 -25.46 -11.68
C CYS A 158 -9.59 -25.37 -13.19
N VAL A 159 -9.31 -24.22 -13.81
CA VAL A 159 -9.61 -23.97 -15.23
C VAL A 159 -8.97 -25.01 -16.17
N PHE A 160 -7.83 -25.58 -15.79
CA PHE A 160 -7.12 -26.60 -16.56
C PHE A 160 -7.18 -28.01 -15.94
N HIS A 161 -7.95 -28.21 -14.87
CA HIS A 161 -8.01 -29.51 -14.21
C HIS A 161 -8.81 -30.51 -15.05
N PRO A 162 -8.36 -31.78 -15.21
CA PRO A 162 -9.04 -32.78 -16.04
C PRO A 162 -10.51 -33.08 -15.66
N SER A 163 -10.95 -32.73 -14.46
CA SER A 163 -12.35 -32.85 -14.02
C SER A 163 -13.24 -31.70 -14.51
N CYS A 164 -12.64 -30.58 -14.90
CA CYS A 164 -13.29 -29.34 -15.34
C CYS A 164 -13.12 -29.06 -16.83
N VAL A 165 -12.05 -29.58 -17.42
CA VAL A 165 -11.90 -29.71 -18.87
C VAL A 165 -12.65 -30.97 -19.29
N LYS A 166 -13.61 -30.87 -20.22
CA LYS A 166 -14.24 -32.07 -20.78
C LYS A 166 -13.17 -32.81 -21.59
N PRO A 167 -12.91 -34.10 -21.32
CA PRO A 167 -11.82 -34.78 -22.00
C PRO A 167 -12.20 -35.17 -23.44
N GLY A 168 -11.46 -34.60 -24.38
CA GLY A 168 -11.23 -35.10 -25.73
C GLY A 168 -9.90 -34.52 -26.22
N GLN A 169 -9.20 -35.20 -27.12
CA GLN A 169 -8.03 -34.59 -27.77
C GLN A 169 -8.58 -33.85 -28.99
N GLU A 170 -8.56 -32.52 -28.99
CA GLU A 170 -8.97 -31.73 -30.14
C GLU A 170 -8.07 -32.06 -31.36
N ILE A 171 -8.68 -32.34 -32.51
CA ILE A 171 -7.93 -32.46 -33.77
C ILE A 171 -7.83 -31.07 -34.38
N CYS A 172 -6.74 -30.39 -34.05
CA CYS A 172 -6.48 -28.96 -34.32
C CYS A 172 -6.44 -28.48 -35.80
N THR A 173 -6.97 -29.26 -36.75
CA THR A 173 -6.93 -28.96 -38.19
C THR A 173 -8.19 -29.39 -38.96
N ASN A 174 -9.26 -29.84 -38.28
CA ASN A 174 -10.43 -30.43 -38.93
C ASN A 174 -11.71 -29.55 -38.89
N ASN A 175 -11.68 -28.38 -38.23
CA ASN A 175 -12.80 -27.45 -37.99
C ASN A 175 -14.00 -28.09 -37.27
N VAL A 176 -13.75 -29.01 -36.35
CA VAL A 176 -14.76 -29.69 -35.55
C VAL A 176 -14.34 -29.66 -34.09
N ASP A 177 -15.27 -29.29 -33.20
CA ASP A 177 -15.15 -29.39 -31.75
C ASP A 177 -15.17 -30.89 -31.35
N ASP A 178 -13.99 -31.51 -31.33
CA ASP A 178 -13.79 -32.95 -31.09
C ASP A 178 -13.80 -33.31 -29.60
N ASP A 179 -13.58 -32.34 -28.71
CA ASP A 179 -13.60 -32.51 -27.25
C ASP A 179 -14.89 -32.00 -26.58
N GLY A 180 -15.71 -31.23 -27.30
CA GLY A 180 -17.03 -30.76 -26.88
C GLY A 180 -16.98 -29.58 -25.91
N ASP A 181 -15.89 -28.81 -25.89
CA ASP A 181 -15.72 -27.61 -25.08
C ASP A 181 -16.32 -26.34 -25.73
N GLY A 182 -16.63 -26.42 -27.03
CA GLY A 182 -17.26 -25.36 -27.82
C GLY A 182 -16.28 -24.46 -28.60
N MET A 183 -14.98 -24.74 -28.51
CA MET A 183 -13.93 -24.16 -29.35
C MET A 183 -13.58 -25.14 -30.48
N VAL A 184 -12.91 -24.65 -31.53
CA VAL A 184 -12.54 -25.45 -32.70
C VAL A 184 -11.14 -25.10 -33.17
N ASP A 185 -10.36 -26.11 -33.56
CA ASP A 185 -9.01 -25.95 -34.08
C ASP A 185 -8.14 -24.99 -33.23
N CYS A 186 -7.53 -23.97 -33.82
CA CYS A 186 -6.64 -23.03 -33.14
C CYS A 186 -7.35 -22.00 -32.26
N GLN A 187 -8.69 -22.04 -32.20
CA GLN A 187 -9.44 -21.30 -31.19
C GLN A 187 -9.52 -22.09 -29.88
N ASP A 188 -9.21 -23.38 -29.92
CA ASP A 188 -9.20 -24.30 -28.80
C ASP A 188 -7.89 -24.21 -27.99
N LEU A 189 -8.01 -24.24 -26.66
CA LEU A 189 -6.87 -24.18 -25.75
C LEU A 189 -6.01 -25.45 -25.79
N ASP A 190 -6.60 -26.60 -26.09
CA ASP A 190 -5.89 -27.86 -26.25
C ASP A 190 -4.98 -27.85 -27.50
N CYS A 191 -5.21 -26.90 -28.41
CA CYS A 191 -4.46 -26.70 -29.64
C CYS A 191 -3.36 -25.64 -29.58
N VAL A 192 -3.18 -24.94 -28.45
CA VAL A 192 -2.20 -23.84 -28.32
C VAL A 192 -0.76 -24.26 -28.65
N PHE A 193 -0.40 -25.52 -28.37
CA PHE A 193 0.92 -26.08 -28.69
C PHE A 193 0.93 -26.96 -29.95
N HIS A 194 -0.19 -27.08 -30.65
CA HIS A 194 -0.27 -27.90 -31.85
C HIS A 194 0.48 -27.21 -33.01
N PRO A 195 1.35 -27.90 -33.77
CA PRO A 195 2.15 -27.28 -34.85
C PRO A 195 1.37 -26.55 -35.95
N ALA A 196 0.06 -26.79 -36.08
CA ALA A 196 -0.80 -26.08 -37.02
C ALA A 196 -1.34 -24.74 -36.48
N CYS A 197 -1.28 -24.55 -35.16
CA CYS A 197 -1.83 -23.41 -34.43
C CYS A 197 -0.74 -22.56 -33.75
N LEU A 198 0.40 -23.18 -33.48
CA LEU A 198 1.68 -22.50 -33.51
C LEU A 198 1.83 -21.93 -34.92
N LYS A 199 1.55 -20.64 -35.09
CA LYS A 199 1.96 -19.94 -36.31
C LYS A 199 3.44 -20.22 -36.51
N PRO A 200 3.83 -20.64 -37.72
CA PRO A 200 5.07 -21.36 -37.90
C PRO A 200 6.28 -20.42 -37.83
N GLY A 201 7.00 -20.48 -36.71
CA GLY A 201 8.46 -20.50 -36.70
C GLY A 201 9.11 -19.19 -36.28
N GLN A 202 10.21 -19.33 -35.52
CA GLN A 202 11.12 -18.24 -35.20
C GLN A 202 11.29 -17.28 -36.39
N GLU A 203 10.88 -16.03 -36.20
CA GLU A 203 11.28 -14.94 -37.08
C GLU A 203 12.81 -14.94 -37.22
N ILE A 204 13.33 -14.93 -38.45
CA ILE A 204 14.77 -14.75 -38.66
C ILE A 204 15.03 -13.25 -38.61
N CYS A 205 15.39 -12.77 -37.43
CA CYS A 205 15.47 -11.36 -37.04
C CYS A 205 16.43 -10.42 -37.83
N GLN A 206 16.95 -10.84 -38.98
CA GLN A 206 17.96 -10.13 -39.77
C GLN A 206 17.84 -10.34 -41.29
N ASN A 207 16.79 -10.99 -41.80
CA ASN A 207 16.68 -11.34 -43.21
C ASN A 207 15.77 -10.39 -44.02
N GLY A 208 15.04 -9.46 -43.36
CA GLY A 208 14.14 -8.52 -44.02
C GLY A 208 12.86 -9.15 -44.56
N VAL A 209 12.47 -10.31 -44.07
CA VAL A 209 11.29 -11.08 -44.48
C VAL A 209 10.48 -11.43 -43.23
N ASP A 210 9.16 -11.36 -43.34
CA ASP A 210 8.20 -11.89 -42.36
C ASP A 210 8.19 -13.42 -42.50
N ASP A 211 8.96 -14.13 -41.67
CA ASP A 211 9.12 -15.59 -41.73
C ASP A 211 8.02 -16.34 -40.99
N ASP A 212 7.32 -15.69 -40.06
CA ASP A 212 6.29 -16.28 -39.21
C ASP A 212 4.84 -15.96 -39.66
N GLY A 213 4.69 -14.99 -40.56
CA GLY A 213 3.46 -14.58 -41.21
C GLY A 213 2.58 -13.62 -40.39
N ASP A 214 3.14 -12.90 -39.43
CA ASP A 214 2.40 -11.97 -38.55
C ASP A 214 2.34 -10.50 -39.08
N ASN A 215 3.04 -10.21 -40.19
CA ASN A 215 3.23 -8.90 -40.83
C ASN A 215 4.19 -7.93 -40.10
N LEU A 216 4.94 -8.43 -39.14
CA LEU A 216 6.10 -7.78 -38.57
C LEU A 216 7.35 -8.39 -39.18
N VAL A 217 8.46 -7.66 -39.15
CA VAL A 217 9.69 -8.03 -39.85
C VAL A 217 10.88 -7.66 -38.98
N ASP A 218 11.82 -8.58 -38.84
CA ASP A 218 13.06 -8.44 -38.10
C ASP A 218 12.81 -7.89 -36.67
N CYS A 219 13.56 -6.87 -36.23
CA CYS A 219 13.45 -6.28 -34.90
C CYS A 219 12.15 -5.52 -34.61
N LYS A 220 11.22 -5.45 -35.57
CA LYS A 220 9.86 -4.95 -35.31
C LYS A 220 8.92 -6.07 -34.85
N ASP A 221 9.36 -7.31 -35.00
CA ASP A 221 8.69 -8.49 -34.55
C ASP A 221 8.95 -8.74 -33.04
N PRO A 222 7.90 -8.90 -32.21
CA PRO A 222 8.03 -9.26 -30.80
C PRO A 222 8.81 -10.56 -30.55
N ASP A 223 8.78 -11.52 -31.47
CA ASP A 223 9.52 -12.77 -31.36
C ASP A 223 11.04 -12.54 -31.47
N CYS A 224 11.46 -11.39 -32.00
CA CYS A 224 12.83 -10.93 -32.07
C CYS A 224 13.29 -10.06 -30.89
N ALA A 225 12.44 -9.83 -29.89
CA ALA A 225 12.74 -8.93 -28.77
C ALA A 225 14.02 -9.31 -27.99
N LEU A 226 14.36 -10.59 -27.93
CA LEU A 226 15.57 -11.10 -27.25
C LEU A 226 16.70 -11.50 -28.21
N HIS A 227 16.51 -11.32 -29.52
CA HIS A 227 17.49 -11.73 -30.51
C HIS A 227 18.73 -10.79 -30.47
N PRO A 228 19.99 -11.28 -30.44
CA PRO A 228 21.20 -10.46 -30.32
C PRO A 228 21.42 -9.36 -31.38
N ALA A 229 20.66 -9.39 -32.47
CA ALA A 229 20.68 -8.35 -33.50
C ALA A 229 19.70 -7.20 -33.24
N CYS A 230 18.71 -7.44 -32.39
CA CYS A 230 17.62 -6.53 -32.04
C CYS A 230 17.76 -6.02 -30.60
N VAL A 231 18.27 -6.89 -29.72
CA VAL A 231 18.94 -6.50 -28.50
C VAL A 231 20.29 -5.95 -28.91
N LYS A 232 20.34 -4.66 -29.24
CA LYS A 232 21.63 -3.97 -29.17
C LYS A 232 22.15 -4.23 -27.75
N PRO A 233 23.39 -4.73 -27.56
CA PRO A 233 24.06 -4.54 -26.28
C PRO A 233 24.19 -3.03 -26.15
N LYS A 234 23.24 -2.45 -25.42
CA LYS A 234 23.16 -1.05 -25.12
C LYS A 234 24.29 -0.81 -24.11
N GLN A 235 25.49 -0.65 -24.64
CA GLN A 235 26.59 -0.17 -23.85
C GLN A 235 26.50 1.34 -23.98
N GLU A 236 26.10 1.99 -22.90
CA GLU A 236 26.12 3.44 -22.80
C GLU A 236 27.59 3.93 -22.93
N VAL A 237 27.82 4.97 -23.75
CA VAL A 237 29.10 5.67 -23.76
C VAL A 237 28.99 6.83 -22.79
N CYS A 238 29.55 6.65 -21.60
CA CYS A 238 29.31 7.45 -20.41
C CYS A 238 29.79 8.92 -20.41
N GLN A 239 30.14 9.50 -21.56
CA GLN A 239 30.68 10.88 -21.70
C GLN A 239 30.37 11.52 -23.07
N ASN A 240 29.39 11.03 -23.84
CA ASN A 240 29.13 11.54 -25.19
C ASN A 240 27.90 12.45 -25.31
N GLY A 241 27.14 12.65 -24.22
CA GLY A 241 25.96 13.51 -24.19
C GLY A 241 24.74 12.90 -24.88
N ALA A 242 24.74 11.58 -25.12
CA ALA A 242 23.69 10.87 -25.85
C ALA A 242 23.30 9.57 -25.13
N ASP A 243 22.01 9.26 -25.17
CA ASP A 243 21.42 7.99 -24.76
C ASP A 243 21.75 6.93 -25.84
N ASP A 244 22.96 6.37 -25.81
CA ASP A 244 23.46 5.38 -26.78
C ASP A 244 22.78 4.03 -26.59
N ASP A 245 22.43 3.80 -25.34
CA ASP A 245 21.60 2.75 -24.86
C ASP A 245 20.17 2.90 -25.40
N GLY A 246 19.49 4.02 -25.17
CA GLY A 246 18.09 4.24 -25.53
C GLY A 246 17.11 3.92 -24.39
N ASP A 247 17.50 3.98 -23.11
CA ASP A 247 16.63 3.78 -21.95
C ASP A 247 16.11 5.10 -21.36
N GLY A 248 16.55 6.22 -21.93
CA GLY A 248 16.16 7.58 -21.55
C GLY A 248 17.07 8.21 -20.50
N LEU A 249 18.11 7.51 -20.06
CA LEU A 249 19.19 8.04 -19.23
C LEU A 249 20.40 8.33 -20.12
N VAL A 250 21.26 9.24 -19.67
CA VAL A 250 22.37 9.76 -20.49
C VAL A 250 23.61 9.84 -19.62
N ASP A 251 24.73 9.32 -20.12
CA ASP A 251 26.05 9.40 -19.50
C ASP A 251 26.05 8.90 -18.04
N CYS A 252 26.68 9.61 -17.09
CA CYS A 252 26.75 9.22 -15.68
C CYS A 252 25.40 9.21 -14.93
N LYS A 253 24.31 9.62 -15.56
CA LYS A 253 22.95 9.43 -15.01
C LYS A 253 22.39 8.03 -15.34
N ASP A 254 23.04 7.32 -16.26
CA ASP A 254 22.73 5.95 -16.63
C ASP A 254 23.38 4.95 -15.62
N PRO A 255 22.61 4.02 -15.02
CA PRO A 255 23.13 2.97 -14.15
C PRO A 255 24.20 2.08 -14.79
N ASP A 256 24.18 1.91 -16.11
CA ASP A 256 25.16 1.12 -16.85
C ASP A 256 26.55 1.77 -16.86
N CYS A 257 26.62 3.06 -16.52
CA CYS A 257 27.84 3.83 -16.33
C CYS A 257 28.42 3.79 -14.91
N PHE A 258 27.80 3.04 -13.97
CA PHE A 258 28.22 2.98 -12.56
C PHE A 258 29.70 2.59 -12.35
N ASN A 259 30.26 1.78 -13.26
CA ASN A 259 31.64 1.33 -13.19
C ASN A 259 32.59 2.04 -14.17
N ASP A 260 32.10 3.02 -14.94
CA ASP A 260 32.95 3.76 -15.86
C ASP A 260 33.89 4.69 -15.07
N PRO A 261 35.21 4.67 -15.31
CA PRO A 261 36.15 5.61 -14.70
C PRO A 261 35.73 7.08 -14.82
N SER A 262 34.96 7.47 -15.85
CA SER A 262 34.37 8.80 -15.98
C SER A 262 33.36 9.14 -14.89
N CYS A 263 32.65 8.16 -14.36
CA CYS A 263 31.60 8.36 -13.35
C CYS A 263 32.06 7.96 -11.94
N GLN A 264 33.27 7.42 -11.80
CA GLN A 264 33.83 6.92 -10.54
C GLN A 264 34.51 7.99 -9.68
N ASN A 265 34.65 9.23 -10.17
CA ASN A 265 35.11 10.37 -9.38
C ASN A 265 34.04 11.49 -9.34
N PRO A 266 32.96 11.33 -8.56
CA PRO A 266 32.11 12.47 -8.23
C PRO A 266 32.96 13.47 -7.41
N GLY A 267 33.48 14.50 -8.07
CA GLY A 267 34.24 15.61 -7.46
C GLY A 267 35.70 15.78 -7.88
N GLN A 268 36.15 15.25 -9.03
CA GLN A 268 37.42 15.68 -9.63
C GLN A 268 37.26 15.98 -11.13
N GLU A 269 36.69 17.15 -11.42
CA GLU A 269 36.75 17.75 -12.75
C GLU A 269 38.20 18.02 -13.19
N ASN A 270 38.55 17.69 -14.43
CA ASN A 270 39.77 18.19 -15.04
C ASN A 270 39.51 19.58 -15.64
N CYS A 271 39.98 20.58 -14.94
CA CYS A 271 39.72 21.98 -15.25
C CYS A 271 40.36 22.54 -16.54
N THR A 272 40.79 21.70 -17.49
CA THR A 272 41.53 22.10 -18.71
C THR A 272 41.27 21.29 -19.97
N ASN A 273 40.42 20.26 -19.96
CA ASN A 273 40.24 19.34 -21.10
C ASN A 273 38.90 19.50 -21.86
N GLN A 274 38.04 20.47 -21.50
CA GLN A 274 36.77 20.76 -22.17
C GLN A 274 35.77 19.61 -22.20
N VAL A 275 35.85 18.70 -21.23
CA VAL A 275 34.88 17.63 -21.02
C VAL A 275 34.37 17.71 -19.58
N ASP A 276 33.17 17.18 -19.35
CA ASP A 276 32.55 17.05 -18.02
C ASP A 276 33.03 15.71 -17.44
N ASP A 277 34.09 15.75 -16.63
CA ASP A 277 34.75 14.55 -16.10
C ASP A 277 34.09 13.99 -14.84
N ASP A 278 33.15 14.72 -14.22
CA ASP A 278 32.41 14.24 -13.03
C ASP A 278 30.89 14.13 -13.24
N GLY A 279 30.39 14.49 -14.42
CA GLY A 279 29.04 14.20 -14.90
C GLY A 279 27.97 15.17 -14.37
N ASP A 280 28.37 16.33 -13.84
CA ASP A 280 27.46 17.32 -13.24
C ASP A 280 26.85 18.31 -14.26
N SER A 281 27.23 18.17 -15.53
CA SER A 281 26.86 18.99 -16.70
C SER A 281 27.57 20.34 -16.80
N LEU A 282 28.60 20.57 -15.99
CA LEU A 282 29.50 21.72 -16.08
C LEU A 282 30.86 21.25 -16.59
N ILE A 283 31.61 22.16 -17.20
CA ILE A 283 32.90 21.84 -17.85
C ILE A 283 33.95 22.86 -17.46
N ASP A 284 35.17 22.40 -17.25
CA ASP A 284 36.35 23.16 -16.88
C ASP A 284 36.04 24.24 -15.81
N CYS A 285 36.37 25.50 -16.06
CA CYS A 285 36.19 26.61 -15.13
C CYS A 285 34.73 27.06 -14.92
N LYS A 286 33.78 26.43 -15.61
CA LYS A 286 32.35 26.60 -15.28
C LYS A 286 31.91 25.63 -14.19
N ASP A 287 32.73 24.63 -13.92
CA ASP A 287 32.52 23.66 -12.88
C ASP A 287 32.89 24.23 -11.50
N PRO A 288 31.99 24.15 -10.49
CA PRO A 288 32.27 24.54 -9.11
C PRO A 288 33.42 23.77 -8.48
N ASP A 289 33.68 22.54 -8.90
CA ASP A 289 34.78 21.70 -8.41
C ASP A 289 36.15 22.15 -8.96
N CYS A 290 36.14 23.00 -10.00
CA CYS A 290 37.31 23.74 -10.48
C CYS A 290 37.58 25.06 -9.75
N ALA A 291 36.80 25.39 -8.71
CA ALA A 291 37.03 26.58 -7.90
C ALA A 291 38.41 26.54 -7.23
N GLY A 292 39.30 27.45 -7.63
CA GLY A 292 40.67 27.54 -7.11
C GLY A 292 41.69 26.69 -7.87
N HIS A 293 41.29 25.99 -8.94
CA HIS A 293 42.25 25.37 -9.84
C HIS A 293 43.09 26.47 -10.55
N PRO A 294 44.42 26.32 -10.70
CA PRO A 294 45.28 27.35 -11.28
C PRO A 294 44.93 27.80 -12.70
N SER A 295 44.17 27.00 -13.46
CA SER A 295 43.63 27.37 -14.78
C SER A 295 42.32 28.17 -14.72
N CYS A 296 41.64 28.16 -13.57
CA CYS A 296 40.30 28.71 -13.35
C CYS A 296 40.24 29.81 -12.29
N GLY A 297 41.39 30.17 -11.70
CA GLY A 297 41.55 31.39 -10.94
C GLY A 297 41.79 32.59 -11.87
N PRO A 298 41.57 33.83 -11.37
CA PRO A 298 42.12 35.00 -12.04
C PRO A 298 43.62 34.78 -12.18
N SER A 299 44.15 34.98 -13.39
CA SER A 299 45.59 34.92 -13.61
C SER A 299 46.27 35.78 -12.54
N VAL A 300 47.41 35.36 -12.01
CA VAL A 300 48.18 36.25 -11.14
C VAL A 300 48.48 37.53 -11.92
N GLU A 301 47.94 38.65 -11.46
CA GLU A 301 48.19 39.94 -12.09
C GLU A 301 49.68 40.29 -11.97
N ILE A 302 50.35 40.50 -13.10
CA ILE A 302 51.75 40.93 -13.09
C ILE A 302 51.75 42.46 -13.06
N CYS A 303 51.77 43.01 -11.84
CA CYS A 303 51.71 44.44 -11.51
C CYS A 303 52.85 45.36 -12.03
N VAL A 304 53.49 45.01 -13.15
CA VAL A 304 54.56 45.81 -13.75
C VAL A 304 54.58 45.73 -15.28
N ASN A 305 53.62 45.07 -15.90
CA ASN A 305 53.64 44.85 -17.36
C ASN A 305 52.58 45.65 -18.14
N LEU A 306 51.74 46.43 -17.44
CA LEU A 306 50.67 47.27 -18.00
C LEU A 306 49.64 46.50 -18.83
N LYS A 307 49.41 45.23 -18.48
CA LYS A 307 48.37 44.38 -19.08
C LYS A 307 47.38 43.98 -18.01
N ASP A 308 46.16 43.82 -18.47
CA ASP A 308 45.08 43.13 -17.77
C ASP A 308 45.38 41.63 -17.88
N ASP A 309 46.25 41.15 -16.99
CA ASP A 309 46.70 39.76 -17.04
C ASP A 309 45.63 38.81 -16.52
N ASP A 310 44.75 39.26 -15.63
CA ASP A 310 43.71 38.48 -14.95
C ASP A 310 42.31 38.60 -15.60
N GLY A 311 42.15 39.52 -16.54
CA GLY A 311 40.99 39.65 -17.41
C GLY A 311 39.80 40.37 -16.75
N ASP A 312 40.02 41.10 -15.66
CA ASP A 312 38.96 41.80 -14.91
C ASP A 312 38.61 43.18 -15.52
N GLY A 313 39.38 43.64 -16.52
CA GLY A 313 39.20 44.91 -17.20
C GLY A 313 39.96 46.08 -16.57
N LYS A 314 40.75 45.86 -15.52
CA LYS A 314 41.74 46.79 -14.97
C LYS A 314 43.14 46.37 -15.41
N THR A 315 44.11 47.26 -15.25
CA THR A 315 45.50 46.99 -15.60
C THR A 315 46.37 47.36 -14.43
N ASP A 316 47.26 46.45 -14.02
CA ASP A 316 48.18 46.61 -12.88
C ASP A 316 47.43 46.59 -11.52
N CYS A 317 48.20 46.56 -10.42
CA CYS A 317 47.82 46.55 -9.00
C CYS A 317 46.87 47.70 -8.54
N ASP A 318 46.21 48.38 -9.46
CA ASP A 318 45.04 49.24 -9.23
C ASP A 318 43.81 48.42 -8.79
N ASP A 319 43.88 47.08 -8.69
CA ASP A 319 42.90 46.27 -7.98
C ASP A 319 43.29 46.00 -6.51
N SER A 320 42.32 46.11 -5.61
CA SER A 320 42.46 45.74 -4.22
C SER A 320 41.53 44.57 -3.96
N ASP A 321 42.11 43.37 -3.85
CA ASP A 321 41.51 42.07 -3.47
C ASP A 321 39.99 42.04 -3.29
#